data_AF-A0A2M6VA03-F1
#
_entry.id   AF-A0A2M6VA03-F1
#
_cell.length_a   1.000
_cell.length_b   1.000
_cell.length_c   1.000
_cell.angle_alpha   90.00
_cell.angle_beta   90.00
_cell.angle_gamma   90.00
#
_symmetry.space_group_name_H-M   'P 1'
#
loop_
_entity.id
_entity.type
_entity.pdbx_description
1 polymer ?
#
loop_
_entity_poly.entity_id
_entity_poly.type
_entity_poly.pdbx_seq_one_letter_code
_entity_poly.pdbx_strand_id
1 'polypeptide(L)'
;MKTKQIYLRFLNLIHALEGEAHTPAMDLDAKKLLEMIAVRHEQEKPLTVTEAMALGTIASPATIHRKLDQLRELGMIDTVFEGKNRRTKYLVPTQASHDYFESIGKAMQAALA
;
A
#
# COMPACT_ATOMS: atom_id res chain seq x y z
N MET A 1 21.20 19.16 3.87
CA MET A 1 19.92 19.80 4.27
C MET A 1 19.56 19.39 5.69
N LYS A 2 18.78 20.19 6.43
CA LYS A 2 18.19 19.71 7.71
C LYS A 2 17.16 18.63 7.41
N THR A 3 17.05 17.59 8.24
CA THR A 3 16.11 16.45 8.04
C THR A 3 14.68 16.89 7.76
N LYS A 4 14.20 17.92 8.46
CA LYS A 4 12.89 18.54 8.20
C LYS A 4 12.72 19.03 6.75
N GLN A 5 13.74 19.67 6.18
CA GLN A 5 13.68 20.19 4.81
C GLN A 5 13.65 19.07 3.78
N ILE A 6 14.40 17.99 4.02
CA ILE A 6 14.39 16.79 3.16
C ILE A 6 13.00 16.17 3.17
N TYR A 7 12.39 16.00 4.34
CA TYR A 7 11.05 15.46 4.47
C TYR A 7 9.99 16.33 3.76
N LEU A 8 10.03 17.65 3.94
CA LEU A 8 9.11 18.55 3.24
C LEU A 8 9.30 18.52 1.71
N ARG A 9 10.54 18.40 1.23
CA ARG A 9 10.82 18.24 -0.19
C ARG A 9 10.29 16.91 -0.72
N PHE A 10 10.45 15.83 0.03
CA PHE A 10 9.86 14.53 -0.29
C PHE A 10 8.34 14.61 -0.41
N LEU A 11 7.64 15.23 0.55
CA LEU A 11 6.19 15.41 0.47
C LEU A 11 5.75 16.19 -0.78
N ASN A 12 6.47 17.25 -1.14
CA ASN A 12 6.17 18.00 -2.37
C ASN A 12 6.34 17.15 -3.63
N LEU A 13 7.36 16.28 -3.67
CA LEU A 13 7.58 15.36 -4.80
C LEU A 13 6.48 14.31 -4.90
N ILE A 14 6.03 13.75 -3.77
CA ILE A 14 4.91 12.81 -3.74
C ILE A 14 3.61 13.48 -4.20
N HIS A 15 3.30 14.68 -3.72
CA HIS A 15 2.11 15.40 -4.19
C HIS A 15 2.14 15.70 -5.69
N ALA A 16 3.33 15.96 -6.26
CA ALA A 16 3.47 16.15 -7.71
C ALA A 16 3.19 14.86 -8.48
N LEU A 17 3.71 13.71 -8.01
CA LEU A 17 3.46 12.40 -8.61
C LEU A 17 1.96 12.01 -8.57
N GLU A 18 1.29 12.31 -7.46
CA GLU A 18 -0.14 12.01 -7.28
C GLU A 18 -1.05 12.95 -8.07
N GLY A 19 -0.57 14.16 -8.39
CA GLY A 19 -1.28 15.12 -9.24
C GLY A 19 -1.19 14.82 -10.74
N GLU A 20 -0.21 14.02 -11.16
CA GLU A 20 -0.12 13.50 -12.52
C GLU A 20 -1.10 12.33 -12.71
N ALA A 21 -1.93 12.41 -13.75
CA ALA A 21 -3.13 11.60 -14.00
C ALA A 21 -2.91 10.07 -14.17
N HIS A 22 -1.77 9.54 -13.76
CA HIS A 22 -1.36 8.13 -13.89
C HIS A 22 -1.31 7.39 -12.55
N THR A 23 -1.56 8.07 -11.42
CA THR A 23 -1.75 7.39 -10.14
C THR A 23 -3.21 6.96 -10.02
N PRO A 24 -3.50 5.66 -9.84
CA PRO A 24 -4.88 5.23 -9.61
C PRO A 24 -5.43 5.96 -8.39
N ALA A 25 -6.70 6.40 -8.47
CA ALA A 25 -7.37 7.15 -7.42
C ALA A 25 -7.57 6.28 -6.17
N MET A 26 -6.50 6.13 -5.39
CA MET A 26 -6.48 5.51 -4.07
C MET A 26 -6.66 6.61 -3.05
N ASP A 27 -7.73 6.54 -2.27
CA ASP A 27 -7.85 7.39 -1.09
C ASP A 27 -6.84 7.01 0.00
N LEU A 28 -6.79 7.84 1.03
CA LEU A 28 -5.83 7.72 2.12
C LEU A 28 -5.91 6.37 2.85
N ASP A 29 -7.12 5.85 3.05
CA ASP A 29 -7.30 4.58 3.75
C ASP A 29 -6.84 3.40 2.89
N ALA A 30 -7.13 3.41 1.58
CA ALA A 30 -6.59 2.42 0.63
C ALA A 30 -5.07 2.44 0.60
N LYS A 31 -4.44 3.62 0.55
CA LYS A 31 -2.96 3.77 0.58
C LYS A 31 -2.36 3.17 1.84
N LYS A 32 -2.86 3.56 3.02
CA LYS A 32 -2.39 3.01 4.30
C LYS A 32 -2.56 1.50 4.39
N LEU A 33 -3.67 0.97 3.86
CA LEU A 33 -3.92 -0.46 3.84
C LEU A 33 -2.94 -1.18 2.92
N LEU A 34 -2.67 -0.65 1.73
CA LEU A 34 -1.69 -1.20 0.80
C LEU A 34 -0.28 -1.23 1.40
N GLU A 35 0.15 -0.12 2.02
CA GLU A 35 1.42 -0.03 2.74
C GLU A 35 1.53 -1.09 3.85
N MET A 36 0.47 -1.26 4.64
CA MET A 36 0.45 -2.26 5.72
C MET A 36 0.55 -3.70 5.18
N ILE A 37 -0.18 -4.01 4.10
CA ILE A 37 -0.10 -5.32 3.44
C ILE A 37 1.32 -5.56 2.92
N ALA A 38 1.92 -4.58 2.24
CA ALA A 38 3.26 -4.69 1.70
C ALA A 38 4.33 -4.89 2.80
N VAL A 39 4.28 -4.10 3.88
CA VAL A 39 5.21 -4.23 5.01
C VAL A 39 5.08 -5.61 5.67
N ARG A 40 3.86 -6.12 5.84
CA ARG A 40 3.60 -7.43 6.44
C ARG A 40 4.06 -8.58 5.52
N HIS A 41 3.86 -8.42 4.22
CA HIS A 41 4.35 -9.36 3.21
C HIS A 41 5.88 -9.45 3.19
N GLU A 42 6.58 -8.31 3.19
CA GLU A 42 8.06 -8.24 3.26
C GLU A 42 8.62 -8.86 4.56
N GLN A 43 7.84 -8.83 5.64
CA GLN A 43 8.20 -9.47 6.92
C GLN A 43 7.90 -10.97 6.97
N GLU A 44 7.55 -11.59 5.85
CA GLU A 44 7.14 -13.00 5.74
C GLU A 44 5.95 -13.35 6.67
N LYS A 45 5.09 -12.35 6.94
CA LYS A 45 3.89 -12.47 7.78
C LYS A 45 2.69 -11.84 7.07
N PRO A 46 2.32 -12.34 5.87
CA PRO A 46 1.25 -11.76 5.08
C PRO A 46 -0.06 -11.76 5.86
N LEU A 47 -0.83 -10.68 5.72
CA LEU A 47 -2.12 -10.55 6.39
C LEU A 47 -3.16 -11.40 5.68
N THR A 48 -4.00 -12.08 6.45
CA THR A 48 -5.26 -12.61 5.94
C THR A 48 -6.29 -11.48 5.78
N VAL A 49 -7.35 -11.73 5.01
CA VAL A 49 -8.49 -10.80 4.90
C VAL A 49 -9.08 -10.48 6.28
N THR A 50 -9.20 -11.48 7.15
CA THR A 50 -9.74 -11.31 8.51
C THR A 50 -8.84 -10.45 9.38
N GLU A 51 -7.52 -10.65 9.33
CA GLU A 51 -6.58 -9.82 10.07
C GLU A 51 -6.54 -8.38 9.55
N ALA A 52 -6.61 -8.20 8.23
CA ALA A 52 -6.74 -6.87 7.64
C ALA A 52 -7.99 -6.15 8.14
N MET A 53 -9.15 -6.81 8.17
CA MET A 53 -10.39 -6.25 8.71
C MET A 53 -10.31 -5.88 10.21
N ALA A 54 -9.38 -6.47 10.95
CA ALA A 54 -9.15 -6.16 12.37
C ALA A 54 -8.24 -4.92 12.59
N LEU A 55 -7.71 -4.30 11.52
CA LEU A 55 -6.87 -3.09 11.59
C LEU A 55 -7.68 -1.82 11.87
N GLY A 56 -8.32 -1.75 13.04
CA GLY A 56 -9.18 -0.63 13.45
C GLY A 56 -8.49 0.74 13.55
N THR A 57 -7.15 0.78 13.48
CA THR A 57 -6.38 2.04 13.38
C THR A 57 -6.44 2.68 11.99
N ILE A 58 -6.80 1.91 10.96
CA ILE A 58 -6.99 2.42 9.60
C ILE A 58 -8.44 2.86 9.43
N ALA A 59 -9.38 1.94 9.55
CA ALA A 59 -10.81 2.21 9.40
C ALA A 59 -11.67 1.11 10.05
N SER A 60 -13.00 1.25 9.98
CA SER A 60 -13.93 0.19 10.42
C SER A 60 -13.82 -1.06 9.52
N PRO A 61 -14.20 -2.26 10.00
CA PRO A 61 -14.11 -3.49 9.21
C PRO A 61 -14.83 -3.41 7.86
N ALA A 62 -16.01 -2.80 7.83
CA ALA A 62 -16.78 -2.61 6.59
C ALA A 62 -16.06 -1.66 5.61
N THR A 63 -15.42 -0.61 6.12
CA THR A 63 -14.61 0.28 5.28
C THR A 63 -13.39 -0.44 4.74
N ILE A 64 -12.67 -1.21 5.58
CA ILE A 64 -11.50 -1.99 5.15
C ILE A 64 -11.87 -2.99 4.07
N HIS A 65 -12.99 -3.70 4.20
CA HIS A 65 -13.46 -4.62 3.15
C HIS A 65 -13.62 -3.90 1.81
N ARG A 66 -14.28 -2.73 1.81
CA ARG A 66 -14.42 -1.90 0.59
C ARG A 66 -13.07 -1.44 0.03
N LYS A 67 -12.08 -1.14 0.88
CA LYS A 67 -10.72 -0.77 0.44
C LYS A 67 -9.95 -1.96 -0.12
N LEU A 68 -10.12 -3.16 0.43
CA LEU A 68 -9.55 -4.38 -0.15
C LEU A 68 -10.14 -4.64 -1.53
N ASP A 69 -11.45 -4.48 -1.71
CA ASP A 69 -12.10 -4.61 -3.02
C ASP A 69 -11.55 -3.57 -4.01
N GLN A 70 -11.47 -2.30 -3.61
CA GLN A 70 -10.87 -1.24 -4.42
C GLN A 70 -9.41 -1.53 -4.80
N LEU A 71 -8.57 -1.98 -3.86
CA LEU A 71 -7.18 -2.33 -4.15
C LEU A 71 -7.06 -3.51 -5.12
N ARG A 72 -7.98 -4.48 -5.04
CA ARG A 72 -8.03 -5.61 -5.97
C ARG A 72 -8.48 -5.17 -7.37
N GLU A 73 -9.49 -4.31 -7.45
CA GLU A 73 -9.97 -3.73 -8.72
C GLU A 73 -8.88 -2.90 -9.41
N LEU A 74 -8.07 -2.18 -8.63
CA LEU A 74 -6.90 -1.45 -9.11
C LEU A 74 -5.71 -2.36 -9.43
N GLY A 75 -5.80 -3.66 -9.16
CA GLY A 75 -4.72 -4.62 -9.40
C GLY A 75 -3.53 -4.44 -8.47
N MET A 76 -3.67 -3.76 -7.33
CA MET A 76 -2.59 -3.49 -6.37
C MET A 76 -2.32 -4.65 -5.42
N ILE A 77 -3.34 -5.47 -5.14
CA ILE A 77 -3.22 -6.64 -4.28
C ILE A 77 -3.87 -7.86 -4.93
N ASP A 78 -3.39 -9.03 -4.55
CA ASP A 78 -4.03 -10.31 -4.84
C ASP A 78 -4.14 -11.17 -3.57
N THR A 79 -4.76 -12.34 -3.69
CA THR A 79 -4.87 -13.32 -2.62
C THR A 79 -4.25 -14.65 -3.01
N VAL A 80 -3.36 -15.18 -2.17
CA VAL A 80 -2.76 -16.51 -2.33
C VAL A 80 -3.17 -17.44 -1.19
N PHE A 81 -2.96 -18.73 -1.38
CA PHE A 81 -3.13 -19.75 -0.34
C PHE A 81 -1.76 -20.28 0.06
N GLU A 82 -1.51 -20.42 1.35
CA GLU A 82 -0.27 -21.02 1.84
C GLU A 82 -0.38 -22.56 1.93
N GLY A 83 0.56 -23.25 1.28
CA GLY A 83 0.67 -24.70 1.29
C GLY A 83 -0.57 -25.42 0.77
N LYS A 84 -1.06 -26.41 1.52
CA LYS A 84 -2.26 -27.18 1.18
C LYS A 84 -3.56 -26.57 1.72
N ASN A 85 -3.46 -25.50 2.51
CA ASN A 85 -4.62 -24.90 3.14
C ASN A 85 -5.36 -23.95 2.18
N ARG A 86 -6.37 -24.48 1.50
CA ARG A 86 -7.26 -23.72 0.61
C ARG A 86 -8.36 -22.92 1.33
N ARG A 87 -8.33 -22.86 2.67
CA ARG A 87 -9.35 -22.15 3.45
C ARG A 87 -8.97 -20.71 3.76
N THR A 88 -7.68 -20.41 3.84
CA THR A 88 -7.20 -19.09 4.26
C THR A 88 -6.56 -18.36 3.09
N LYS A 89 -7.12 -17.20 2.75
CA LYS A 89 -6.58 -16.28 1.74
C LYS A 89 -5.65 -15.27 2.40
N TYR A 90 -4.42 -15.20 1.92
CA TYR A 90 -3.39 -14.26 2.34
C TYR A 90 -3.26 -13.16 1.30
N LEU A 91 -3.21 -11.91 1.75
CA LEU A 91 -3.08 -10.73 0.93
C LEU A 91 -1.62 -10.54 0.53
N VAL A 92 -1.37 -10.36 -0.76
CA VAL A 92 -0.03 -10.11 -1.31
C VAL A 92 -0.05 -8.86 -2.20
N PRO A 93 0.98 -8.01 -2.15
CA PRO A 93 1.14 -6.94 -3.13
C PRO A 93 1.40 -7.54 -4.51
N THR A 94 0.92 -6.88 -5.56
CA THR A 94 1.21 -7.24 -6.94
C THR A 94 2.42 -6.48 -7.48
N GLN A 95 2.85 -6.80 -8.69
CA GLN A 95 3.87 -6.02 -9.39
C GLN A 95 3.50 -4.53 -9.51
N ALA A 96 2.22 -4.21 -9.76
CA ALA A 96 1.76 -2.82 -9.85
C ALA A 96 1.97 -2.07 -8.52
N SER A 97 1.78 -2.75 -7.38
CA SER A 97 2.08 -2.17 -6.08
C SER A 97 3.58 -1.95 -5.88
N HIS A 98 4.42 -2.88 -6.34
CA HIS A 98 5.87 -2.71 -6.29
C HIS A 98 6.33 -1.51 -7.14
N ASP A 99 5.82 -1.39 -8.37
CA ASP A 99 6.13 -0.26 -9.26
C ASP A 99 5.69 1.08 -8.64
N TYR A 100 4.52 1.11 -7.98
CA TYR A 100 4.07 2.25 -7.20
C TYR A 100 5.06 2.60 -6.08
N PHE A 101 5.47 1.63 -5.26
CA PHE A 101 6.45 1.89 -4.20
C PHE A 101 7.82 2.32 -4.74
N GLU A 102 8.26 1.81 -5.89
CA GLU A 102 9.49 2.27 -6.53
C GLU A 102 9.40 3.74 -6.95
N SER A 103 8.24 4.20 -7.42
CA SER A 103 8.02 5.61 -7.76
C SER A 103 8.16 6.52 -6.53
N ILE A 104 7.64 6.09 -5.39
CA ILE A 104 7.80 6.75 -4.08
C ILE A 104 9.28 6.73 -3.67
N GLY A 105 9.96 5.59 -3.84
CA GLY A 105 11.39 5.45 -3.56
C GLY A 105 12.25 6.40 -4.38
N LYS A 106 11.93 6.60 -5.66
CA LYS A 106 12.61 7.59 -6.53
C LYS A 106 12.40 9.03 -6.02
N ALA A 107 11.20 9.37 -5.56
CA ALA A 107 10.94 10.67 -4.93
C ALA A 107 11.77 10.86 -3.64
N MET A 108 11.95 9.79 -2.84
CA MET A 108 12.80 9.83 -1.65
C MET A 108 14.27 10.09 -2.01
N GLN A 109 14.80 9.43 -3.04
CA GLN A 109 16.16 9.69 -3.55
C GLN A 109 16.33 11.12 -4.07
N ALA A 110 15.35 11.62 -4.84
CA ALA A 110 15.35 12.99 -5.35
C ALA A 110 15.25 14.05 -4.24
N ALA A 111 14.67 13.73 -3.08
CA ALA A 111 14.64 14.63 -1.94
C ALA A 111 16.00 14.72 -1.21
N LEU A 112 16.83 13.67 -1.29
CA LEU A 112 18.17 13.60 -0.71
C LEU A 112 19.24 14.29 -1.55
N ALA A 113 19.04 14.34 -2.88
CA ALA A 113 19.93 15.00 -3.85
C ALA A 113 19.87 16.52 -3.76
#